data_AF-A0A7K2ZGG3-F1
#
_entry.id   AF-A0A7K2ZGG3-F1
#
_cell.length_a   1.000
_cell.length_b   1.000
_cell.length_c   1.000
_cell.angle_alpha   90.00
_cell.angle_beta   90.00
_cell.angle_gamma   90.00
#
_symmetry.space_group_name_H-M   'P 1'
#
loop_
_entity.id
_entity.type
_entity.pdbx_description
1 polymer ?
#
loop_
_entity_poly.entity_id
_entity_poly.type
_entity_poly.pdbx_seq_one_letter_code
_entity_poly.pdbx_strand_id
1 'polypeptide(L)'
;GAAEYGIPDTGDLAADLKLVLRATVDELNDPLMEAPTRALTAEGIVDAKLGAEFVEKLLDPQLALYVTRLRAAQEAGQLRPDADPRVALELLIAPLTHRWLLRTLPLTHAYADTIVDYALGGLVPRS
;
A
#
# COMPACT_ATOMS: atom_id res chain seq x y z
N GLY A 1 -9.10 -3.93 23.28
CA GLY A 1 -9.19 -5.27 22.66
C GLY A 1 -8.75 -5.11 21.23
N ALA A 2 -7.68 -5.78 20.83
CA ALA A 2 -7.14 -5.66 19.48
C ALA A 2 -8.15 -6.27 18.50
N ALA A 3 -8.87 -5.41 17.78
CA ALA A 3 -9.42 -5.84 16.51
C ALA A 3 -8.26 -6.37 15.67
N GLU A 4 -8.49 -7.48 14.98
CA GLU A 4 -7.55 -8.20 14.13
C GLU A 4 -6.82 -7.20 13.19
N TYR A 5 -5.58 -6.83 13.52
CA TYR A 5 -4.78 -5.80 12.82
C TYR A 5 -4.21 -6.40 11.51
N GLY A 6 -5.06 -6.66 10.53
CA GLY A 6 -4.64 -7.24 9.25
C GLY A 6 -5.52 -6.79 8.09
N ILE A 7 -4.99 -6.94 6.88
CA ILE A 7 -5.82 -6.82 5.67
C ILE A 7 -6.75 -8.04 5.66
N PRO A 8 -8.08 -7.86 5.46
CA PRO A 8 -9.00 -8.98 5.40
C PRO A 8 -8.57 -10.02 4.37
N ASP A 9 -8.86 -11.28 4.65
CA ASP A 9 -8.72 -12.39 3.71
C ASP A 9 -10.11 -12.97 3.45
N THR A 10 -10.88 -12.27 2.61
CA THR A 10 -12.29 -12.61 2.35
C THR A 10 -12.44 -13.67 1.24
N GLY A 11 -11.33 -14.08 0.63
CA GLY A 11 -11.33 -14.87 -0.60
C GLY A 11 -11.46 -14.02 -1.88
N ASP A 12 -11.54 -12.70 -1.79
CA ASP A 12 -11.44 -11.78 -2.92
C ASP A 12 -10.29 -10.79 -2.70
N LEU A 13 -9.11 -11.15 -3.22
CA LEU A 13 -7.90 -10.32 -3.07
C LEU A 13 -8.10 -8.90 -3.62
N ALA A 14 -8.82 -8.73 -4.73
CA ALA A 14 -9.01 -7.41 -5.30
C ALA A 14 -9.88 -6.55 -4.38
N ALA A 15 -10.94 -7.10 -3.82
CA ALA A 15 -11.78 -6.40 -2.85
C ALA A 15 -11.01 -6.04 -1.57
N ASP A 16 -10.22 -6.97 -1.04
CA ASP A 16 -9.43 -6.79 0.17
C ASP A 16 -8.37 -5.69 0.00
N LEU A 17 -7.65 -5.69 -1.13
CA LEU A 17 -6.66 -4.66 -1.44
C LEU A 17 -7.31 -3.30 -1.69
N LYS A 18 -8.45 -3.24 -2.39
CA LYS A 18 -9.18 -1.98 -2.60
C LYS A 18 -9.64 -1.39 -1.28
N LEU A 19 -10.14 -2.22 -0.36
CA LEU A 19 -10.58 -1.77 0.95
C LEU A 19 -9.44 -1.08 1.71
N VAL A 20 -8.29 -1.75 1.84
CA VAL A 20 -7.17 -1.18 2.61
C VAL A 20 -6.54 0.03 1.90
N LEU A 21 -6.40 0.03 0.57
CA LEU A 21 -5.85 1.18 -0.15
C LEU A 21 -6.77 2.41 -0.08
N ARG A 22 -8.09 2.23 -0.06
CA ARG A 22 -9.04 3.34 0.16
C ARG A 22 -8.90 3.92 1.57
N ALA A 23 -8.73 3.07 2.59
CA ALA A 23 -8.44 3.53 3.95
C ALA A 23 -7.11 4.30 4.02
N THR A 24 -6.06 3.83 3.31
CA THR A 24 -4.80 4.59 3.17
C THR A 24 -5.00 5.93 2.47
N VAL A 25 -5.87 6.01 1.45
CA VAL A 25 -6.22 7.30 0.83
C VAL A 25 -6.91 8.24 1.81
N ASP A 26 -7.83 7.74 2.64
CA ASP A 26 -8.52 8.55 3.64
C ASP A 26 -7.54 9.09 4.68
N GLU A 27 -6.64 8.25 5.19
CA GLU A 27 -5.60 8.64 6.14
C GLU A 27 -4.64 9.69 5.54
N LEU A 28 -4.17 9.48 4.31
CA LEU A 28 -3.25 10.40 3.65
C LEU A 28 -3.91 11.73 3.22
N ASN A 29 -5.24 11.81 3.23
CA ASN A 29 -6.00 13.04 2.99
C ASN A 29 -6.50 13.69 4.29
N ASP A 30 -6.42 13.02 5.44
CA ASP A 30 -6.84 13.58 6.73
C ASP A 30 -5.89 14.71 7.15
N PRO A 31 -6.36 15.97 7.28
CA PRO A 31 -5.52 17.11 7.69
C PRO A 31 -4.76 16.88 9.00
N LEU A 32 -5.28 16.07 9.92
CA LEU A 32 -4.63 15.75 11.19
C LEU A 32 -3.43 14.82 11.02
N MET A 33 -3.44 13.97 9.99
CA MET A 33 -2.43 12.94 9.74
C MET A 33 -1.48 13.33 8.61
N GLU A 34 -1.97 14.02 7.59
CA GLU A 34 -1.23 14.22 6.34
C GLU A 34 -0.04 15.17 6.48
N ALA A 35 -0.18 16.28 7.21
CA ALA A 35 0.91 17.25 7.36
C ALA A 35 2.09 16.68 8.20
N PRO A 36 1.88 16.06 9.37
CA PRO A 36 2.96 15.43 10.13
C PRO A 36 3.63 14.28 9.37
N THR A 37 2.84 13.40 8.74
CA THR A 37 3.37 12.25 7.98
C THR A 37 4.23 12.71 6.82
N ARG A 38 3.83 13.78 6.12
CA ARG A 38 4.57 14.35 5.00
C ARG A 38 5.89 14.97 5.45
N ALA A 39 5.88 15.72 6.56
CA ALA A 39 7.08 16.29 7.13
C ALA A 39 8.09 15.20 7.51
N LEU A 40 7.63 14.15 8.20
CA LEU A 40 8.47 13.02 8.59
C LEU A 40 9.02 12.24 7.38
N THR A 41 8.19 12.04 6.35
CA THR A 41 8.63 11.41 5.08
C THR A 41 9.71 12.26 4.40
N ALA A 42 9.54 13.58 4.34
CA ALA A 42 10.51 14.48 3.73
C ALA A 42 11.84 14.53 4.52
N GLU A 43 11.77 14.56 5.85
CA GLU A 43 12.98 14.54 6.69
C GLU A 43 13.75 13.21 6.53
N GLY A 44 13.05 12.08 6.46
CA GLY A 44 13.67 10.77 6.23
C GLY A 44 14.38 10.63 4.88
N ILE A 45 14.08 11.50 3.90
CA ILE A 45 14.80 11.59 2.62
C ILE A 45 16.13 12.35 2.79
N VAL A 46 16.16 13.36 3.66
CA VAL A 46 17.32 14.22 3.89
C VAL A 46 18.30 13.57 4.87
N ASP A 47 17.79 12.98 5.95
CA ASP A 47 18.57 12.25 6.95
C ASP A 47 18.37 10.74 6.77
N ALA A 48 19.38 10.09 6.18
CA ALA A 48 19.36 8.65 5.93
C ALA A 48 19.25 7.80 7.20
N LYS A 49 19.76 8.27 8.35
CA LYS A 49 19.65 7.54 9.62
C LYS A 49 18.22 7.62 10.15
N LEU A 50 17.63 8.82 10.15
CA LEU A 50 16.24 8.99 10.54
C LEU A 50 15.31 8.22 9.59
N GLY A 51 15.59 8.25 8.29
CA GLY A 51 14.85 7.49 7.28
C GLY A 51 14.86 5.99 7.57
N ALA A 52 16.03 5.43 7.90
CA ALA A 52 16.14 4.02 8.28
C ALA A 52 15.30 3.69 9.54
N GLU A 53 15.39 4.53 10.58
CA GLU A 53 14.59 4.32 11.80
C GLU A 53 13.08 4.46 11.56
N PHE A 54 12.67 5.40 10.70
CA PHE A 54 11.29 5.57 10.29
C PHE A 54 10.77 4.33 9.55
N VAL A 55 11.54 3.85 8.58
CA VAL A 55 11.18 2.65 7.81
C VAL A 55 11.02 1.46 8.75
N GLU A 56 12.02 1.18 9.58
CA GLU A 56 12.03 0.02 10.48
C GLU A 56 10.87 0.06 11.48
N LYS A 57 10.63 1.22 12.12
CA LYS A 57 9.71 1.31 13.27
C LYS A 57 8.26 1.60 12.88
N LEU A 58 8.01 2.24 11.74
CA LEU A 58 6.68 2.72 11.36
C LEU A 58 6.18 2.18 10.02
N LEU A 59 7.05 2.08 9.01
CA LEU A 59 6.62 1.65 7.68
C LEU A 59 6.59 0.12 7.56
N ASP A 60 7.67 -0.57 7.93
CA ASP A 60 7.81 -2.01 7.79
C ASP A 60 6.70 -2.82 8.48
N PRO A 61 6.22 -2.46 9.69
CA PRO A 61 5.08 -3.15 10.31
C PRO A 61 3.82 -3.08 9.45
N GLN A 62 3.56 -1.96 8.78
CA GLN A 62 2.41 -1.81 7.90
C GLN A 62 2.61 -2.58 6.59
N LEU A 63 3.80 -2.52 6.00
CA LEU A 63 4.14 -3.27 4.78
C LEU A 63 4.06 -4.79 5.02
N ALA A 64 4.39 -5.27 6.22
CA ALA A 64 4.29 -6.68 6.58
C ALA A 64 2.84 -7.22 6.51
N LEU A 65 1.83 -6.37 6.72
CA LEU A 65 0.42 -6.75 6.56
C LEU A 65 0.10 -7.05 5.08
N TYR A 66 0.61 -6.24 4.16
CA TYR A 66 0.50 -6.49 2.72
C TYR A 66 1.22 -7.78 2.32
N VAL A 67 2.44 -7.98 2.79
CA VAL A 67 3.20 -9.22 2.52
C VAL A 67 2.42 -10.44 2.99
N THR A 68 1.88 -10.40 4.21
CA THR A 68 1.08 -11.50 4.77
C THR A 68 -0.13 -11.81 3.89
N ARG A 69 -0.90 -10.79 3.50
CA ARG A 69 -2.09 -10.96 2.67
C ARG A 69 -1.76 -11.50 1.27
N LEU A 70 -0.70 -10.98 0.65
CA LEU A 70 -0.25 -11.42 -0.68
C LEU A 70 0.26 -12.87 -0.65
N ARG A 71 0.95 -13.30 0.43
CA ARG A 71 1.34 -14.70 0.62
C ARG A 71 0.12 -15.62 0.73
N ALA A 72 -0.87 -15.25 1.54
CA ALA A 72 -2.11 -16.02 1.64
C ALA A 72 -2.82 -16.15 0.29
N ALA A 73 -2.86 -15.07 -0.51
CA ALA A 73 -3.38 -15.13 -1.88
C ALA A 73 -2.55 -16.05 -2.81
N GLN A 74 -1.23 -16.11 -2.67
CA GLN A 74 -0.41 -17.06 -3.42
C GLN A 74 -0.73 -18.51 -3.06
N GLU A 75 -0.84 -18.80 -1.76
CA GLU A 75 -1.20 -20.14 -1.25
C GLU A 75 -2.59 -20.57 -1.73
N ALA A 76 -3.52 -19.62 -1.84
CA ALA A 76 -4.86 -19.83 -2.38
C ALA A 76 -4.93 -19.87 -3.92
N GLY A 77 -3.81 -19.69 -4.64
CA GLY A 77 -3.75 -19.69 -6.09
C GLY A 77 -4.33 -18.43 -6.77
N GLN A 78 -4.55 -17.35 -6.01
CA GLN A 78 -5.05 -16.06 -6.51
C GLN A 78 -3.94 -15.19 -7.10
N LEU A 79 -2.68 -15.48 -6.77
CA LEU A 79 -1.50 -14.83 -7.31
C LEU A 79 -0.54 -15.87 -7.90
N ARG A 80 0.25 -15.44 -8.89
CA ARG A 80 1.29 -16.30 -9.48
C ARG A 80 2.29 -16.76 -8.41
N PRO A 81 2.70 -18.04 -8.40
CA PRO A 81 3.52 -18.62 -7.34
C PRO A 81 4.96 -18.07 -7.30
N ASP A 82 5.41 -17.43 -8.38
CA ASP A 82 6.73 -16.83 -8.52
C ASP A 82 6.73 -15.29 -8.38
N ALA A 83 5.58 -14.68 -8.05
CA ALA A 83 5.56 -13.27 -7.65
C ALA A 83 6.30 -13.11 -6.32
N ASP A 84 7.14 -12.10 -6.20
CA ASP A 84 7.69 -11.69 -4.90
C ASP A 84 6.68 -10.78 -4.19
N PRO A 85 6.09 -11.19 -3.05
CA PRO A 85 5.14 -10.36 -2.32
C PRO A 85 5.71 -9.01 -1.89
N ARG A 86 7.01 -8.94 -1.60
CA ARG A 86 7.65 -7.71 -1.15
C ARG A 86 7.80 -6.70 -2.27
N VAL A 87 8.03 -7.17 -3.50
CA VAL A 87 8.06 -6.31 -4.69
C VAL A 87 6.64 -6.00 -5.17
N ALA A 88 5.73 -6.97 -5.12
CA ALA A 88 4.34 -6.79 -5.55
C ALA A 88 3.62 -5.69 -4.75
N LEU A 89 3.87 -5.60 -3.43
CA LEU A 89 3.26 -4.53 -2.63
C LEU A 89 3.72 -3.12 -3.04
N GLU A 90 4.92 -2.99 -3.63
CA GLU A 90 5.42 -1.67 -4.06
C GLU A 90 4.57 -1.11 -5.20
N LEU A 91 4.01 -1.98 -6.04
CA LEU A 91 3.06 -1.60 -7.09
C LEU A 91 1.75 -1.02 -6.53
N LEU A 92 1.43 -1.30 -5.26
CA LEU A 92 0.23 -0.83 -4.59
C LEU A 92 0.47 0.47 -3.84
N ILE A 93 1.52 0.52 -3.00
CA ILE A 93 1.76 1.67 -2.11
C ILE A 93 2.51 2.80 -2.80
N ALA A 94 3.53 2.50 -3.62
CA ALA A 94 4.38 3.53 -4.19
C ALA A 94 3.63 4.55 -5.06
N PRO A 95 2.63 4.17 -5.90
CA PRO A 95 1.87 5.14 -6.68
C PRO A 95 1.02 6.10 -5.84
N LEU A 96 0.53 5.64 -4.68
CA LEU A 96 -0.22 6.47 -3.73
C LEU A 96 0.74 7.45 -3.04
N THR A 97 1.84 6.93 -2.47
CA THR A 97 2.85 7.75 -1.78
C THR A 97 3.48 8.78 -2.71
N HIS A 98 3.84 8.41 -3.94
CA HIS A 98 4.37 9.34 -4.94
C HIS A 98 3.39 10.47 -5.25
N ARG A 99 2.12 10.13 -5.55
CA ARG A 99 1.10 11.13 -5.89
C ARG A 99 0.81 12.05 -4.72
N TRP A 100 0.69 11.49 -3.53
CA TRP A 100 0.48 12.22 -2.30
C TRP A 100 1.66 13.15 -2.02
N LEU A 101 2.89 12.62 -1.91
CA LEU A 101 4.09 13.36 -1.51
C LEU A 101 4.35 14.53 -2.45
N LEU A 102 4.29 14.29 -3.76
CA LEU A 102 4.60 15.27 -4.80
C LEU A 102 3.40 16.08 -5.27
N ARG A 103 2.19 15.79 -4.76
CA ARG A 103 0.92 16.44 -5.15
C ARG A 103 0.68 16.46 -6.66
N THR A 104 1.02 15.37 -7.35
CA THR A 104 0.96 15.37 -8.82
C THR A 104 -0.46 15.41 -9.35
N LEU A 105 -1.43 14.84 -8.62
CA LEU A 105 -2.87 14.80 -8.91
C LEU A 105 -3.64 14.52 -7.59
N PRO A 106 -4.98 14.68 -7.57
CA PRO A 106 -5.79 14.29 -6.41
C PRO A 106 -5.63 12.81 -6.05
N LEU A 107 -5.58 12.53 -4.74
CA LEU A 107 -5.56 11.18 -4.20
C LEU A 107 -7.00 10.76 -3.89
N THR A 108 -7.55 9.83 -4.69
CA THR A 108 -8.96 9.42 -4.62
C THR A 108 -9.11 7.90 -4.50
N HIS A 109 -10.26 7.45 -4.00
CA HIS A 109 -10.61 6.02 -3.97
C HIS A 109 -10.63 5.40 -5.36
N ALA A 110 -11.15 6.11 -6.37
CA ALA A 110 -11.15 5.63 -7.76
C ALA A 110 -9.72 5.43 -8.30
N TYR A 111 -8.78 6.28 -7.90
CA TYR A 111 -7.37 6.08 -8.22
C TYR A 111 -6.77 4.85 -7.52
N ALA A 112 -7.04 4.68 -6.23
CA ALA A 112 -6.65 3.48 -5.50
C ALA A 112 -7.17 2.19 -6.16
N ASP A 113 -8.44 2.18 -6.56
CA ASP A 113 -9.05 1.04 -7.28
C ASP A 113 -8.33 0.74 -8.59
N THR A 114 -8.02 1.79 -9.36
CA THR A 114 -7.28 1.66 -10.63
C THR A 114 -5.90 1.06 -10.40
N ILE A 115 -5.20 1.46 -9.33
CA ILE A 115 -3.89 0.91 -8.97
C ILE A 115 -3.99 -0.58 -8.63
N VAL A 116 -5.00 -1.00 -7.85
CA VAL A 116 -5.23 -2.43 -7.59
C VAL A 116 -5.51 -3.19 -8.88
N ASP A 117 -6.38 -2.66 -9.74
CA ASP A 117 -6.73 -3.31 -11.00
C ASP A 117 -5.52 -3.47 -11.93
N TYR A 118 -4.63 -2.46 -11.98
CA TYR A 118 -3.38 -2.53 -12.75
C TYR A 118 -2.34 -3.46 -12.13
N ALA A 119 -2.21 -3.46 -10.80
CA ALA A 119 -1.26 -4.32 -10.10
C ALA A 119 -1.62 -5.81 -10.25
N LEU A 120 -2.91 -6.14 -10.20
CA LEU A 120 -3.39 -7.52 -10.34
C LEU A 120 -3.58 -7.95 -11.80
N GLY A 121 -4.03 -7.04 -12.68
CA GLY A 121 -4.35 -7.35 -14.07
C GLY A 121 -3.21 -7.13 -15.06
N GLY A 122 -2.19 -6.35 -14.68
CA GLY A 122 -1.22 -5.80 -15.64
C GLY A 122 -1.84 -4.77 -16.58
N LEU A 123 -1.01 -4.11 -17.38
CA LEU A 123 -1.45 -3.07 -18.33
C LEU A 123 -1.68 -3.58 -19.75
N VAL A 124 -1.26 -4.82 -20.04
CA VAL A 124 -1.45 -5.42 -21.36
C VAL A 124 -2.90 -5.89 -21.53
N PRO A 125 -3.43 -5.93 -22.76
CA PRO A 125 -4.76 -6.46 -23.01
C PRO A 125 -4.91 -7.89 -22.45
N ARG A 126 -6.02 -8.16 -21.77
CA ARG A 126 -6.41 -9.53 -21.40
C ARG A 126 -6.97 -10.21 -22.64
N SER A 127 -6.35 -11.32 -23.03
CA SER A 127 -6.81 -12.21 -24.11
C SER A 127 -8.05 -12.99 -23.70
#